data_AF-A0A524NG20-F1
#
_entry.id   AF-A0A524NG20-F1
#
_cell.length_a   1.000
_cell.length_b   1.000
_cell.length_c   1.000
_cell.angle_alpha   90.00
_cell.angle_beta   90.00
_cell.angle_gamma   90.00
#
_symmetry.space_group_name_H-M   'P 1'
#
loop_
_entity.id
_entity.type
_entity.pdbx_description
1 polymer ?
#
loop_
_entity_poly.entity_id
_entity_poly.type
_entity_poly.pdbx_seq_one_letter_code
_entity_poly.pdbx_strand_id
1 'polypeptide(L)' 'MRRAAIIVAGGSGIRMGTELPKQYLELVGKPLIVHALEK' A
#
# COMPACT_ATOMS: atom_id res chain seq x y z
N MET A 1 1.74 9.46 25.92
CA MET A 1 2.02 8.09 25.43
C MET A 1 2.35 8.20 23.95
N ARG A 2 3.50 7.69 23.48
CA ARG A 2 3.86 7.71 22.05
C ARG A 2 3.43 6.38 21.41
N ARG A 3 2.84 6.43 20.22
CA ARG A 3 2.42 5.26 19.45
C ARG A 3 3.06 5.33 18.08
N ALA A 4 3.46 4.18 17.57
CA ALA A 4 3.97 4.02 16.22
C ALA A 4 3.26 2.82 15.58
N ALA A 5 3.15 2.85 14.25
CA ALA A 5 2.68 1.73 13.45
C ALA A 5 3.75 1.41 12.40
N ILE A 6 3.91 0.12 12.09
CA ILE A 6 4.77 -0.34 11.00
C ILE A 6 3.88 -0.89 9.90
N ILE A 7 4.04 -0.37 8.69
CA ILE A 7 3.31 -0.83 7.52
C ILE A 7 4.26 -1.66 6.65
N VAL A 8 3.96 -2.95 6.52
CA VAL A 8 4.77 -3.89 5.73
C VAL A 8 4.38 -3.81 4.24
N ALA A 9 4.98 -2.87 3.52
CA ALA A 9 4.70 -2.61 2.10
C ALA A 9 5.83 -3.05 1.15
N GLY A 10 6.64 -4.04 1.53
CA GLY A 10 7.81 -4.49 0.75
C GLY A 10 7.56 -5.62 -0.26
N GLY A 11 6.32 -6.10 -0.40
CA GLY A 11 6.00 -7.20 -1.31
C GLY A 11 6.05 -6.78 -2.78
N SER A 12 6.54 -7.67 -3.66
CA SER A 12 6.60 -7.45 -5.11
C SER A 12 5.22 -7.49 -5.81
N GLY A 13 4.19 -8.01 -5.15
CA GLY A 13 2.83 -8.02 -5.70
C GLY A 13 2.58 -9.04 -6.82
N ILE A 14 3.44 -10.04 -7.04
CA ILE A 14 3.34 -10.99 -8.17
C ILE A 14 1.95 -11.66 -8.30
N ARG A 15 1.30 -12.02 -7.20
CA ARG A 15 -0.05 -12.61 -7.23
C ARG A 15 -1.14 -11.64 -7.72
N MET A 16 -0.88 -10.35 -7.66
CA MET A 16 -1.79 -9.32 -8.17
C MET A 16 -1.73 -9.25 -9.71
N GLY A 17 -0.68 -9.81 -10.33
CA GLY A 17 -0.55 -9.87 -11.79
C GLY A 17 -0.30 -8.51 -12.44
N THR A 18 0.30 -7.57 -11.72
CA THR A 18 0.58 -6.21 -12.20
C THR A 18 2.07 -5.93 -12.27
N GLU A 19 2.48 -5.08 -13.21
CA GLU A 19 3.87 -4.60 -13.34
C GLU A 19 4.31 -3.76 -12.14
N LEU A 20 3.39 -3.00 -11.55
CA LEU A 20 3.64 -2.22 -10.35
C LEU A 20 3.35 -3.05 -9.09
N PRO A 21 4.21 -2.98 -8.05
CA PRO A 21 3.91 -3.56 -6.74
C PRO A 21 2.56 -3.05 -6.20
N LYS A 22 1.79 -3.96 -5.60
CA LYS A 22 0.37 -3.72 -5.24
C LYS A 22 0.16 -2.42 -4.47
N GLN A 23 1.02 -2.10 -3.50
CA GLN A 23 0.90 -0.91 -2.66
C GLN A 23 0.88 0.42 -3.43
N TYR A 24 1.38 0.44 -4.66
CA TYR A 24 1.42 1.63 -5.52
C TYR A 24 0.31 1.67 -6.57
N LEU A 25 -0.49 0.60 -6.70
CA LEU A 25 -1.62 0.59 -7.63
C LEU A 25 -2.65 1.62 -7.21
N GLU A 26 -3.25 2.29 -8.20
CA GLU A 26 -4.31 3.25 -7.99
C GLU A 26 -5.63 2.53 -7.65
N LEU A 27 -6.32 3.03 -6.62
CA LEU A 27 -7.67 2.67 -6.26
C LEU A 27 -8.46 3.96 -6.03
N VAL A 28 -9.49 4.21 -6.84
CA VAL A 28 -10.36 5.39 -6.73
C VAL A 28 -9.55 6.70 -6.69
N GLY A 29 -8.60 6.87 -7.63
CA GLY A 29 -7.80 8.09 -7.75
C GLY A 29 -6.68 8.25 -6.72
N LYS A 30 -6.42 7.26 -5.86
CA LYS A 30 -5.32 7.29 -4.88
C LYS A 30 -4.56 5.96 -4.84
N PRO A 31 -3.22 5.94 -4.65
CA PRO A 31 -2.47 4.71 -4.43
C PRO A 31 -2.98 3.90 -3.23
N LEU A 32 -2.96 2.57 -3.31
CA LEU A 32 -3.41 1.67 -2.25
C LEU A 32 -2.76 1.96 -0.88
N ILE A 33 -1.47 2.30 -0.85
CA ILE A 33 -0.76 2.65 0.38
C ILE A 33 -1.31 3.91 1.07
N VAL A 34 -1.87 4.84 0.29
CA VAL A 34 -2.48 6.06 0.84
C VAL A 34 -3.75 5.72 1.61
N HIS A 35 -4.60 4.84 1.07
CA HIS A 35 -5.78 4.35 1.79
C HIS A 35 -5.44 3.64 3.12
N ALA A 36 -4.26 3.02 3.23
CA ALA A 36 -3.80 2.38 4.47
C ALA A 36 -3.21 3.38 5.49
N LEU A 37 -2.83 4.57 5.04
CA LEU A 37 -2.27 5.65 5.86
C LEU A 37 -3.32 6.69 6.27
N GLU A 38 -4.35 6.87 5.43
CA GLU A 38 -5.47 7.76 5.70
C GLU A 38 -6.35 7.21 6.83
N LYS A 39 -7.02 8.14 7.53
CA LYS A 39 -7.84 7.87 8.71
C LYS A 39 -9.22 7.32 8.34
#